data_AF-A0A4Q8K983-F1
#
_entry.id   AF-A0A4Q8K983-F1
#
_cell.length_a   1.000
_cell.length_b   1.000
_cell.length_c   1.000
_cell.angle_alpha   90.00
_cell.angle_beta   90.00
_cell.angle_gamma   90.00
#
_symmetry.space_group_name_H-M   'P 1'
#
loop_
_entity.id
_entity.type
_entity.pdbx_description
1 polymer ?
#
loop_
_entity_poly.entity_id
_entity_poly.type
_entity_poly.pdbx_seq_one_letter_code
_entity_poly.pdbx_strand_id
1 'polypeptide(L)'
;MEALVLLMMSCVWLGVRGGTCPSLYLRYSEHHTYCLPSNSTCKMEKNGVKDADKEVILREHNAFRSKVATGMETTYSLPKASNMLQMVWTTNLHQWHKSN
;
A
#
# COMPACT_ATOMS: atom_id res chain seq x y z
N MET A 1 -33.89 -39.55 8.37
CA MET A 1 -32.43 -39.31 8.42
C MET A 1 -31.95 -38.61 7.15
N GLU A 2 -32.51 -38.93 5.99
CA GLU A 2 -32.26 -38.27 4.69
C GLU A 2 -32.33 -36.71 4.68
N ALA A 3 -33.32 -36.10 5.34
CA ALA A 3 -33.53 -34.65 5.28
C ALA A 3 -32.43 -33.82 5.98
N LEU A 4 -31.80 -34.37 7.04
CA LEU A 4 -30.69 -33.72 7.74
C LEU A 4 -29.39 -33.79 6.93
N VAL A 5 -29.19 -34.87 6.17
CA VAL A 5 -28.03 -35.06 5.30
C VAL A 5 -28.06 -34.06 4.14
N LEU A 6 -29.23 -33.81 3.56
CA LEU A 6 -29.40 -32.84 2.48
C LEU A 6 -29.18 -31.38 2.94
N LEU A 7 -29.60 -31.04 4.17
CA LEU A 7 -29.39 -29.71 4.75
C LEU A 7 -27.90 -29.41 4.97
N MET A 8 -27.11 -30.38 5.42
CA MET A 8 -25.66 -30.20 5.65
C MET A 8 -24.87 -30.10 4.34
N MET A 9 -25.33 -30.75 3.26
CA MET A 9 -24.73 -30.65 1.94
C MET A 9 -24.98 -29.29 1.26
N SER A 10 -26.00 -28.53 1.69
CA SER A 10 -26.25 -27.17 1.18
C SER A 10 -25.24 -26.13 1.70
N CYS A 11 -24.70 -26.32 2.90
CA CYS A 11 -23.69 -25.44 3.51
C CYS A 11 -22.31 -25.56 2.84
N VAL A 12 -22.04 -26.67 2.15
CA VAL A 12 -20.76 -26.93 1.45
C VAL A 12 -20.69 -26.16 0.12
N TRP A 13 -21.83 -25.80 -0.48
CA TRP A 13 -21.89 -25.07 -1.75
C TRP A 13 -21.80 -23.55 -1.62
N LEU A 14 -21.95 -23.01 -0.41
CA LEU A 14 -21.56 -21.65 -0.08
C LEU A 14 -20.09 -21.64 0.29
N GLY A 15 -19.25 -21.88 -0.72
CA GLY A 15 -17.81 -21.75 -0.60
C GLY A 15 -17.47 -20.41 0.03
N VAL A 16 -16.84 -20.45 1.20
CA VAL A 16 -16.30 -19.29 1.90
C VAL A 16 -15.40 -18.55 0.92
N ARG A 17 -15.88 -17.43 0.36
CA ARG A 17 -15.01 -16.51 -0.38
C ARG A 17 -14.00 -15.96 0.62
N GLY A 18 -12.74 -16.32 0.47
CA GLY A 18 -11.64 -15.74 1.24
C GLY A 18 -11.71 -14.22 1.21
N GLY A 19 -11.50 -13.61 2.38
CA GLY A 19 -11.53 -12.17 2.70
C GLY A 19 -12.05 -11.22 1.62
N THR A 20 -13.22 -10.62 1.83
CA THR A 20 -13.72 -9.52 0.99
C THR A 20 -12.70 -8.38 0.94
N CYS A 21 -12.30 -7.98 -0.27
CA CYS A 21 -11.46 -6.81 -0.52
C CYS A 21 -12.01 -5.57 0.20
N PRO A 22 -11.19 -4.85 1.01
CA PRO A 22 -11.66 -3.66 1.71
C PRO A 22 -12.15 -2.58 0.74
N SER A 23 -13.28 -1.94 1.07
CA SER A 23 -13.88 -0.88 0.25
C SER A 23 -12.96 0.32 0.03
N LEU A 24 -12.01 0.55 0.95
CA LEU A 24 -10.96 1.56 0.82
C LEU A 24 -10.16 1.44 -0.48
N TYR A 25 -9.91 0.21 -0.95
CA TYR A 25 -9.17 -0.05 -2.17
C TYR A 25 -10.07 -0.05 -3.40
N LEU A 26 -11.29 -0.57 -3.27
CA LEU A 26 -12.30 -0.57 -4.34
C LEU A 26 -12.71 0.83 -4.79
N ARG A 27 -12.67 1.83 -3.88
CA ARG A 27 -12.98 3.22 -4.24
C ARG A 27 -12.05 3.80 -5.31
N TYR A 28 -10.84 3.27 -5.43
CA TYR A 28 -9.83 3.74 -6.40
C TYR A 28 -9.87 2.93 -7.69
N SER A 29 -10.11 1.63 -7.60
CA SER A 29 -10.23 0.73 -8.74
C SER A 29 -10.91 -0.57 -8.33
N GLU A 30 -11.79 -1.07 -9.18
CA GLU A 30 -12.40 -2.41 -9.03
C GLU A 30 -11.35 -3.53 -9.08
N HIS A 31 -10.21 -3.30 -9.73
CA HIS A 31 -9.08 -4.22 -9.87
C HIS A 31 -7.83 -3.73 -9.14
N HIS A 32 -7.99 -3.18 -7.92
CA HIS A 32 -6.85 -2.70 -7.14
C HIS A 32 -5.87 -3.84 -6.79
N THR A 33 -4.55 -3.59 -6.92
CA THR A 33 -3.49 -4.61 -6.74
C THR A 33 -3.54 -5.33 -5.40
N TYR A 34 -3.93 -4.66 -4.32
CA TYR A 34 -4.13 -5.28 -3.00
C TYR A 34 -5.15 -6.41 -3.01
N CYS A 35 -6.14 -6.34 -3.89
CA CYS A 35 -7.26 -7.26 -3.98
C CYS A 35 -7.06 -8.36 -5.02
N LEU A 36 -5.94 -8.31 -5.75
CA LEU A 36 -5.54 -9.38 -6.64
C LEU A 36 -4.89 -10.52 -5.82
N PRO A 37 -5.13 -11.78 -6.20
CA PRO A 37 -4.43 -12.90 -5.57
C PRO A 37 -2.93 -12.82 -5.83
N SER A 38 -2.13 -13.35 -4.92
CA SER A 38 -0.69 -13.48 -5.12
C SER A 38 -0.38 -14.34 -6.35
N ASN A 39 0.64 -13.95 -7.12
CA ASN A 39 1.09 -14.72 -8.26
C ASN A 39 1.60 -16.10 -7.81
N SER A 40 0.99 -17.18 -8.32
CA SER A 40 1.32 -18.55 -7.95
C SER A 40 2.67 -19.05 -8.50
N THR A 41 3.23 -18.38 -9.52
CA THR A 41 4.52 -18.78 -10.12
C THR A 41 5.72 -18.08 -9.46
N CYS A 42 5.49 -17.02 -8.67
CA CYS A 42 6.55 -16.30 -7.99
C CYS A 42 6.69 -16.78 -6.54
N LYS A 43 7.81 -17.44 -6.24
CA LYS A 43 8.17 -17.79 -4.86
C LYS A 43 8.88 -16.59 -4.21
N MET A 44 8.23 -15.99 -3.22
CA MET A 44 8.82 -14.87 -2.46
C MET A 44 9.92 -15.38 -1.53
N GLU A 45 11.16 -14.97 -1.78
CA GLU A 45 12.30 -15.34 -0.94
C GLU A 45 12.48 -14.40 0.27
N LYS A 46 12.21 -13.10 0.08
CA LYS A 46 12.20 -12.07 1.13
C LYS A 46 11.16 -11.02 0.82
N ASN A 47 10.53 -10.46 1.85
CA ASN A 47 9.57 -9.37 1.73
C ASN A 47 9.86 -8.27 2.76
N GLY A 48 9.30 -7.08 2.50
CA GLY A 48 9.42 -5.94 3.39
C GLY A 48 10.79 -5.25 3.37
N VAL A 49 10.87 -4.18 4.15
CA VAL A 49 12.06 -3.33 4.33
C VAL A 49 12.39 -3.30 5.82
N LYS A 50 13.66 -3.43 6.19
CA LYS A 50 14.09 -3.37 7.59
C LYS A 50 13.97 -1.95 8.12
N ASP A 51 13.78 -1.79 9.43
CA ASP A 51 13.56 -0.45 10.02
C ASP A 51 14.73 0.51 9.80
N ALA A 52 15.97 0.02 9.88
CA ALA A 52 17.16 0.82 9.53
C ALA A 52 17.13 1.30 8.06
N ASP A 53 16.69 0.43 7.14
CA ASP A 53 16.60 0.78 5.72
C ASP A 53 15.44 1.76 5.46
N LYS A 54 14.33 1.66 6.24
CA LYS A 54 13.22 2.62 6.16
C LYS A 54 13.66 4.03 6.53
N GLU A 55 14.49 4.18 7.57
CA GLU A 55 15.04 5.47 7.98
C GLU A 55 15.90 6.10 6.88
N VAL A 56 16.78 5.30 6.26
CA VAL A 56 17.60 5.75 5.13
C VAL A 56 16.71 6.22 4.00
N ILE A 57 15.74 5.41 3.57
CA ILE A 57 14.81 5.77 2.49
C ILE A 57 14.09 7.09 2.82
N LEU A 58 13.56 7.23 4.04
CA LEU A 58 12.82 8.42 4.44
C LEU A 58 13.70 9.67 4.47
N ARG A 59 14.92 9.55 5.00
CA ARG A 59 15.90 10.64 5.07
C ARG A 59 16.28 11.11 3.67
N GLU A 60 16.65 10.20 2.77
CA GLU A 60 17.09 10.57 1.42
C GLU A 60 15.97 11.28 0.66
N HIS A 61 14.74 10.76 0.73
CA HIS A 61 13.62 11.44 0.05
C HIS A 61 13.36 12.84 0.63
N ASN A 62 13.40 13.01 1.95
CA ASN A 62 13.19 14.31 2.57
C ASN A 62 14.32 15.30 2.24
N ALA A 63 15.57 14.82 2.13
CA ALA A 63 16.69 15.63 1.68
C ALA A 63 16.48 16.16 0.26
N PHE A 64 16.09 15.30 -0.69
CA PHE A 64 15.78 15.73 -2.06
C PHE A 64 14.57 16.66 -2.13
N ARG A 65 13.50 16.35 -1.40
CA ARG A 65 12.31 17.22 -1.31
C ARG A 65 12.67 18.61 -0.78
N SER A 66 13.52 18.69 0.23
CA SER A 66 14.01 19.96 0.78
C SER A 66 14.85 20.74 -0.23
N LYS A 67 15.75 20.05 -0.95
CA LYS A 67 16.57 20.66 -2.01
C LYS A 67 15.69 21.29 -3.10
N VAL A 68 14.67 20.58 -3.56
CA VAL A 68 13.68 21.12 -4.53
C VAL A 68 12.86 22.25 -3.90
N ALA A 69 12.38 22.07 -2.67
CA ALA A 69 11.54 23.04 -1.98
C ALA A 69 12.21 24.38 -1.71
N THR A 70 13.54 24.40 -1.60
CA THR A 70 14.33 25.60 -1.37
C THR A 70 14.85 26.22 -2.68
N GLY A 71 14.62 25.57 -3.83
CA GLY A 71 15.15 26.01 -5.12
C GLY A 71 16.64 25.76 -5.29
N MET A 72 17.23 24.87 -4.48
CA MET A 72 18.64 24.48 -4.56
C MET A 72 18.90 23.40 -5.63
N GLU A 73 17.86 22.88 -6.27
CA GLU A 73 17.99 21.93 -7.38
C GLU A 73 18.23 22.66 -8.71
N THR A 74 19.50 22.70 -9.12
CA THR A 74 19.96 23.46 -10.29
C THR A 74 20.08 22.63 -11.57
N THR A 75 20.07 21.29 -11.50
CA THR A 75 20.29 20.44 -12.68
C THR A 75 19.19 20.62 -13.74
N TYR A 76 17.96 20.85 -13.31
CA TYR A 76 16.79 21.00 -14.20
C TYR A 76 16.04 22.32 -13.99
N SER A 77 16.67 23.30 -13.33
CA SER A 77 16.05 24.60 -13.00
C SER A 77 14.66 24.46 -12.38
N LEU A 78 14.49 23.50 -11.46
CA LEU A 78 13.20 23.25 -10.85
C LEU A 78 12.79 24.45 -9.98
N PRO A 79 11.54 24.90 -10.06
CA PRO A 79 11.09 26.02 -9.26
C PRO A 79 11.05 25.65 -7.78
N LYS A 80 11.23 26.67 -6.93
CA LYS A 80 11.00 26.57 -5.50
C LYS A 80 9.55 26.13 -5.23
N ALA A 81 9.34 25.14 -4.37
CA ALA A 81 8.00 24.72 -3.99
C ALA A 81 7.36 25.66 -2.96
N SER A 82 6.04 25.87 -3.06
CA SER A 82 5.28 26.71 -2.14
C SER A 82 4.92 26.00 -0.82
N ASN A 83 4.69 24.69 -0.84
CA ASN A 83 4.28 23.91 0.33
C ASN A 83 4.70 22.43 0.25
N MET A 84 6.01 22.19 0.19
CA MET A 84 6.56 20.83 0.14
C MET A 84 6.82 20.30 1.56
N LEU A 85 5.93 19.45 2.05
CA LEU A 85 5.99 18.92 3.41
C LEU A 85 7.02 17.80 3.58
N GLN A 86 7.52 17.65 4.80
CA GLN A 86 8.33 16.49 5.18
C GLN A 86 7.46 15.22 5.17
N MET A 87 8.00 14.14 4.61
CA MET A 87 7.36 12.83 4.63
C MET A 87 7.62 12.13 5.95
N VAL A 88 6.65 11.30 6.35
CA VAL A 88 6.75 10.37 7.46
C VAL A 88 6.55 8.96 6.94
N TRP A 89 7.22 7.98 7.56
CA TRP A 89 6.99 6.59 7.21
C TRP A 89 5.61 6.15 7.71
N THR A 90 4.80 5.54 6.85
CA THR A 90 3.51 4.96 7.24
C THR A 90 3.41 3.51 6.79
N THR A 91 2.67 2.69 7.54
CA THR A 91 2.42 1.28 7.19
C THR A 91 1.34 1.14 6.11
N ASN A 92 0.57 2.20 5.87
CA ASN A 92 -0.43 2.34 4.82
C ASN A 92 -0.19 3.65 4.03
N LEU A 93 0.24 3.52 2.76
CA LEU A 93 0.60 4.65 1.88
C LEU A 93 -0.51 5.71 1.71
N HIS A 94 -1.74 5.39 2.09
CA HIS A 94 -2.92 6.24 1.94
C HIS A 94 -3.00 7.42 2.91
N GLN A 95 -2.15 7.48 3.94
CA GLN A 95 -2.28 8.50 4.98
C GLN A 95 -1.06 9.42 4.99
N TRP A 96 -1.11 10.46 4.15
CA TRP A 96 -0.23 11.62 4.28
C TRP A 96 -0.63 12.40 5.53
N HIS A 97 -0.03 12.08 6.68
CA HIS A 97 -0.08 13.00 7.81
C HIS A 97 0.85 14.17 7.51
N LYS A 98 0.26 15.35 7.32
CA LYS A 98 1.00 16.61 7.43
C LYS A 98 1.53 16.67 8.87
N SER A 99 2.85 16.63 9.05
CA SER A 99 3.43 17.12 10.29
C SER A 99 3.15 18.62 10.32
N ASN A 100 2.38 19.07 11.32
CA ASN A 100 2.31 20.48 11.68
C ASN A 100 3.63 20.93 12.30
#